data_AF-A0A2G9P3T4-F1
#
_entry.id   AF-A0A2G9P3T4-F1
#
_cell.length_a   1.000
_cell.length_b   1.000
_cell.length_c   1.000
_cell.angle_alpha   90.00
_cell.angle_beta   90.00
_cell.angle_gamma   90.00
#
_symmetry.space_group_name_H-M   'P 1'
#
loop_
_entity.id
_entity.type
_entity.pdbx_description
1 polymer ?
#
loop_
_entity_poly.entity_id
_entity_poly.type
_entity_poly.pdbx_seq_one_letter_code
_entity_poly.pdbx_strand_id
1 'polypeptide(L)' 'SSWLTNGVGMAQLALQYGANDFGGTLIGEEVVSCTGSRSTELTGKLIVDAIHQIGYQAEERDNFYNPIALL' A
#
# COMPACT_ATOMS: atom_id res chain seq x y z
N SER A 1 -8.14 8.65 -1.87
CA SER A 1 -8.66 7.30 -2.11
C SER A 1 -7.53 6.31 -1.85
N SER A 2 -7.80 5.24 -1.12
CA SER A 2 -6.80 4.21 -0.77
C SER A 2 -6.56 3.25 -1.94
N TRP A 3 -5.41 2.56 -1.93
CA TRP A 3 -5.07 1.49 -2.86
C TRP A 3 -6.14 0.39 -2.91
N LEU A 4 -6.91 0.18 -1.83
CA LEU A 4 -7.89 -0.91 -1.72
C LEU A 4 -8.95 -0.88 -2.83
N THR A 5 -9.42 0.30 -3.22
CA THR A 5 -10.44 0.44 -4.27
C THR A 5 -9.81 0.62 -5.66
N ASN A 6 -8.66 1.28 -5.71
CA ASN A 6 -8.09 1.79 -6.96
C ASN A 6 -6.86 1.00 -7.46
N GLY A 7 -6.38 0.04 -6.67
CA GLY A 7 -5.19 -0.76 -6.95
C GLY A 7 -3.87 -0.05 -6.65
N VAL A 8 -2.80 -0.84 -6.69
CA VAL A 8 -1.41 -0.41 -6.42
C VAL A 8 -0.93 0.66 -7.41
N GLY A 9 -1.30 0.56 -8.69
CA GLY A 9 -0.89 1.55 -9.70
C GLY A 9 -1.41 2.95 -9.41
N MET A 10 -2.63 3.07 -8.88
CA MET A 10 -3.17 4.38 -8.46
C MET A 10 -2.50 4.90 -7.20
N ALA A 11 -2.07 4.02 -6.29
CA ALA A 11 -1.28 4.43 -5.14
C ALA A 11 0.11 4.95 -5.57
N GLN A 12 0.77 4.28 -6.52
CA GLN A 12 2.03 4.75 -7.12
C GLN A 12 1.90 6.10 -7.81
N LEU A 13 0.79 6.34 -8.52
CA LEU A 13 0.50 7.67 -9.08
C LEU A 13 0.31 8.69 -7.95
N ALA A 14 -0.49 8.39 -6.93
CA ALA A 14 -0.70 9.31 -5.81
C ALA A 14 0.62 9.72 -5.14
N LEU A 15 1.57 8.79 -4.95
CA LEU A 15 2.90 9.08 -4.40
C LEU A 15 3.68 10.08 -5.27
N GLN A 16 3.61 9.95 -6.59
CA GLN A 16 4.25 10.88 -7.52
C GLN A 16 3.59 12.27 -7.57
N TYR A 17 2.36 12.40 -7.06
CA TYR A 17 1.59 13.65 -7.06
C TYR A 17 1.33 14.21 -5.65
N GLY A 18 2.21 13.89 -4.69
CA GLY A 18 2.26 14.55 -3.38
C GLY A 18 1.71 13.76 -2.21
N ALA A 19 1.21 12.54 -2.42
CA ALA A 19 1.00 11.61 -1.31
C ALA A 19 2.36 11.15 -0.77
N ASN A 20 2.45 10.97 0.54
CA ASN A 20 3.67 10.53 1.24
C ASN A 20 3.43 9.30 2.11
N ASP A 21 2.24 8.71 2.05
CA ASP A 21 1.84 7.57 2.88
C ASP A 21 1.16 6.50 2.03
N PHE A 22 1.61 5.26 2.19
CA PHE A 22 1.02 4.09 1.57
C PHE A 22 0.37 3.24 2.68
N GLY A 23 -0.88 3.56 3.01
CA GLY A 23 -1.57 2.97 4.16
C GLY A 23 -2.26 1.64 3.87
N GLY A 24 -2.03 0.65 4.75
CA GLY A 24 -2.88 -0.53 4.96
C GLY A 24 -2.41 -1.79 4.23
N THR A 25 -2.30 -2.90 4.96
CA THR A 25 -2.18 -4.26 4.41
C THR A 25 -3.53 -4.94 4.45
N LEU A 26 -3.78 -5.86 3.53
CA LEU A 26 -4.98 -6.69 3.52
C LEU A 26 -4.55 -8.14 3.35
N ILE A 27 -4.81 -8.96 4.38
CA ILE A 27 -4.46 -10.38 4.42
C ILE A 27 -5.74 -11.14 4.74
N GLY A 28 -6.00 -12.23 4.02
CA GLY A 28 -7.15 -13.10 4.30
C GLY A 28 -8.49 -12.40 4.10
N GLU A 29 -8.64 -11.67 2.99
CA GLU A 29 -9.85 -10.93 2.72
C GLU A 29 -10.94 -11.83 2.13
N GLU A 30 -11.90 -12.19 2.98
CA GLU A 30 -12.96 -13.15 2.67
C GLU A 30 -14.28 -12.49 2.22
N VAL A 31 -14.46 -11.19 2.42
CA VAL A 31 -15.75 -10.52 2.18
C VAL A 31 -15.97 -10.23 0.69
N VAL A 32 -15.05 -9.54 0.04
CA VAL A 32 -15.08 -9.19 -1.39
C VAL A 32 -14.90 -10.44 -2.23
N SER A 33 -14.08 -11.41 -1.80
CA SER A 33 -13.99 -12.72 -2.45
C SER A 33 -15.32 -13.48 -2.45
N CYS A 34 -16.13 -13.39 -1.38
CA CYS A 34 -17.49 -13.95 -1.34
C CYS A 34 -18.47 -13.24 -2.29
N THR A 35 -18.17 -12.04 -2.78
CA THR A 35 -19.01 -11.32 -3.77
C THR A 35 -18.68 -11.69 -5.23
N GLY A 36 -17.74 -12.62 -5.46
CA GLY A 36 -17.26 -13.00 -6.79
C GLY A 36 -16.26 -12.00 -7.40
N SER A 37 -15.89 -10.97 -6.64
CA SER A 37 -14.81 -10.04 -6.99
C SER A 37 -13.46 -10.67 -6.68
N ARG A 38 -12.42 -10.30 -7.43
CA ARG A 38 -11.07 -10.86 -7.25
C ARG A 38 -10.57 -10.53 -5.84
N SER A 39 -10.20 -11.56 -5.06
CA SER A 39 -9.49 -11.37 -3.80
C SER A 39 -8.21 -10.57 -4.05
N THR A 40 -8.02 -9.49 -3.29
CA THR A 40 -6.84 -8.63 -3.39
C THR A 40 -6.08 -8.69 -2.08
N GLU A 41 -5.14 -9.63 -1.97
CA GLU A 41 -4.16 -9.60 -0.90
C GLU A 41 -3.13 -8.51 -1.19
N LEU A 42 -2.81 -7.69 -0.19
CA LEU A 42 -1.69 -6.76 -0.23
C LEU A 42 -0.92 -6.85 1.09
N THR A 43 0.24 -7.49 1.02
CA THR A 43 1.14 -7.63 2.15
C THR A 43 2.05 -6.41 2.28
N GLY A 44 2.64 -6.21 3.47
CA GLY A 44 3.62 -5.15 3.68
C GLY A 44 4.80 -5.24 2.71
N LYS A 45 5.24 -6.46 2.38
CA LYS A 45 6.29 -6.68 1.37
C LYS A 45 5.89 -6.14 0.00
N LEU A 46 4.66 -6.40 -0.45
CA LEU A 46 4.18 -5.89 -1.75
C LEU A 46 4.09 -4.36 -1.78
N ILE A 47 3.78 -3.73 -0.64
CA ILE A 47 3.78 -2.27 -0.51
C ILE A 47 5.20 -1.72 -0.68
N VAL A 48 6.17 -2.28 0.05
CA VAL A 48 7.58 -1.88 -0.04
C VAL A 48 8.09 -2.05 -1.47
N ASP A 49 7.88 -3.23 -2.06
CA ASP A 49 8.30 -3.52 -3.43
C ASP A 49 7.66 -2.53 -4.43
N ALA A 50 6.39 -2.16 -4.23
CA ALA A 50 5.69 -1.19 -5.09
C ALA A 50 6.22 0.25 -4.95
N ILE A 51 6.64 0.67 -3.76
CA ILE A 51 7.27 1.97 -3.51
C ILE A 51 8.64 2.01 -4.21
N HIS A 52 9.46 0.97 -4.02
CA HIS A 52 10.77 0.86 -4.67
C HIS A 52 10.66 0.83 -6.20
N GLN A 53 9.61 0.22 -6.75
CA GLN A 53 9.39 0.16 -8.20
C GLN A 53 9.27 1.54 -8.86
N ILE A 54 8.82 2.57 -8.14
CA ILE A 54 8.73 3.95 -8.62
C ILE A 54 9.89 4.83 -8.17
N GLY A 55 10.98 4.23 -7.66
CA GLY A 55 12.22 4.92 -7.31
C GLY A 55 12.20 5.66 -5.97
N TYR A 56 11.17 5.46 -5.14
CA TYR A 56 11.12 5.97 -3.78
C TYR A 56 11.73 4.97 -2.79
N GLN A 57 12.14 5.45 -1.61
CA GLN A 57 12.50 4.60 -0.47
C GLN A 57 11.29 4.44 0.44
N ALA A 58 11.06 3.22 0.93
CA ALA A 58 10.03 2.96 1.91
C ALA A 58 10.61 3.18 3.32
N GLU A 59 9.82 3.78 4.20
CA GLU A 59 10.18 4.01 5.60
C GLU A 59 9.03 3.52 6.48
N GLU A 60 9.37 2.67 7.46
CA GLU A 60 8.47 2.28 8.53
C GLU A 60 8.28 3.46 9.50
N ARG A 61 7.04 3.71 9.90
CA ARG A 61 6.69 4.82 10.79
C ARG A 61 5.75 4.37 11.91
N ASP A 62 5.76 5.10 13.01
CA ASP A 62 4.76 4.94 14.07
C ASP A 62 3.43 5.66 13.72
N ASN A 63 2.45 5.59 14.63
CA ASN A 63 1.16 6.26 14.49
C ASN A 63 1.25 7.80 14.52
N PHE A 64 2.36 8.35 15.00
CA PHE A 64 2.66 9.78 15.04
C PHE A 64 3.52 10.23 13.86
N TYR A 65 3.74 9.37 12.86
CA TYR A 65 4.58 9.60 11.68
C TYR A 65 6.06 9.81 11.99
N ASN A 66 6.53 9.35 13.15
CA ASN A 66 7.96 9.32 13.41
C ASN A 66 8.60 8.13 12.68
N PRO A 67 9.79 8.31 12.09
CA PRO A 67 10.50 7.22 11.42
C PRO A 67 10.98 6.17 12.43
N ILE A 68 10.81 4.89 12.07
CA ILE A 68 11.28 3.74 12.84
C ILE A 68 12.48 3.09 12.12
N ALA A 69 12.33 2.78 10.83
CA ALA A 69 13.35 2.09 10.04
C ALA A 69 13.18 2.34 8.53
N LEU A 70 14.29 2.34 7.79
CA LEU A 70 14.27 2.28 6.32
C LEU A 70 14.06 0.83 5.86
N LEU A 71 13.20 0.63 4.86
CA LEU A 71 12.75 -0.67 4.35
C LEU A 71 13.20 -0.91 2.90
#